data_AF-A0A1H2RT12-F1
#
_entry.id   AF-A0A1H2RT12-F1
#
_cell.length_a   1.000
_cell.length_b   1.000
_cell.length_c   1.000
_cell.angle_alpha   90.00
_cell.angle_beta   90.00
_cell.angle_gamma   90.00
#
_symmetry.space_group_name_H-M   'P 1'
#
loop_
_entity.id
_entity.type
_entity.pdbx_description
1 polymer ?
#
loop_
_entity_poly.entity_id
_entity_poly.type
_entity_poly.pdbx_seq_one_letter_code
_entity_poly.pdbx_strand_id
1 'polypeptide(L)'
;MSLNSSGNQMYQGVIILGAVTMMFSADTMAQSTMPNACPVDGCEVRIVSIAKDGDELTLMFEANFTPDVSKNHFHSWWGDTYSVEQVGRNAQSEFNVVQGRWHRHDDFPSYVTKEAASTAARDGGTTMCVTAADRDHNILDATKYHCVDVQEHL
;
A
#
# COMPACT_ATOMS: atom_id res chain seq x y z
N MET A 1 -22.83 -31.28 58.82
CA MET A 1 -23.45 -30.13 58.10
C MET A 1 -23.26 -28.92 59.01
N SER A 2 -22.24 -28.11 58.75
CA SER A 2 -22.32 -26.82 58.02
C SER A 2 -22.94 -25.72 58.89
N LEU A 3 -22.37 -24.53 59.10
CA LEU A 3 -21.17 -23.82 58.64
C LEU A 3 -20.91 -22.73 59.72
N ASN A 4 -19.68 -22.57 60.20
CA ASN A 4 -19.28 -21.43 61.03
C ASN A 4 -18.75 -20.32 60.12
N SER A 5 -19.46 -19.21 60.05
CA SER A 5 -18.99 -17.96 59.44
C SER A 5 -18.47 -17.05 60.56
N SER A 6 -17.16 -16.94 60.69
CA SER A 6 -16.50 -15.96 61.57
C SER A 6 -15.90 -14.86 60.70
N GLY A 7 -16.54 -13.70 60.73
CA GLY A 7 -16.03 -12.47 60.16
C GLY A 7 -14.76 -12.01 60.88
N ASN A 8 -13.81 -11.49 60.13
CA ASN A 8 -12.61 -10.86 60.66
C ASN A 8 -12.43 -9.47 60.02
N GLN A 9 -12.64 -8.46 60.88
CA GLN A 9 -11.79 -7.30 61.09
C GLN A 9 -11.41 -6.44 59.87
N MET A 10 -12.15 -5.33 59.73
CA MET A 10 -11.63 -4.10 59.15
C MET A 10 -10.65 -3.46 60.15
N TYR A 11 -9.43 -3.13 59.73
CA TYR A 11 -8.78 -1.88 60.11
C TYR A 11 -7.53 -1.62 59.27
N GLN A 12 -7.42 -0.35 58.84
CA GLN A 12 -6.23 0.40 58.44
C GLN A 12 -5.61 0.15 57.06
N GLY A 13 -5.54 1.25 56.30
CA GLY A 13 -4.27 1.58 55.67
C GLY A 13 -4.34 2.43 54.40
N VAL A 14 -4.29 3.75 54.59
CA VAL A 14 -3.51 4.70 53.80
C VAL A 14 -3.91 4.97 52.34
N ILE A 15 -4.41 6.20 52.13
CA ILE A 15 -4.45 6.94 50.88
C ILE A 15 -3.01 7.21 50.42
N ILE A 16 -2.62 6.75 49.23
CA ILE A 16 -1.46 7.27 48.49
C ILE A 16 -1.96 7.73 47.11
N LEU A 17 -1.88 9.04 46.90
CA LEU A 17 -1.86 9.66 45.58
C LEU A 17 -0.65 9.12 44.80
N GLY A 18 -0.86 8.70 43.55
CA GLY A 18 0.24 8.30 42.68
C GLY A 18 -0.13 8.32 41.19
N ALA A 19 0.06 9.48 40.57
CA ALA A 19 0.36 9.74 39.16
C ALA A 19 -0.45 9.04 38.04
N VAL A 20 -1.17 9.88 37.29
CA VAL A 20 -1.60 9.67 35.90
C VAL A 20 -0.37 9.39 35.02
N THR A 21 -0.44 8.35 34.19
CA THR A 21 0.23 8.34 32.87
C THR A 21 -0.72 7.68 31.87
N MET A 22 -1.62 8.49 31.33
CA MET A 22 -2.13 8.25 29.98
C MET A 22 -1.01 8.57 28.98
N MET A 23 -1.16 8.04 27.76
CA MET A 23 -0.46 8.40 26.52
C MET A 23 0.83 7.57 26.26
N PHE A 24 1.07 7.01 25.07
CA PHE A 24 0.62 7.41 23.73
C PHE A 24 0.38 6.18 22.83
N SER A 25 -0.87 5.97 22.40
CA SER A 25 -1.13 5.40 21.07
C SER A 25 -0.92 6.54 20.08
N ALA A 26 0.18 6.53 19.34
CA ALA A 26 0.46 7.55 18.34
C ALA A 26 1.37 7.03 17.24
N ASP A 27 0.90 6.03 16.48
CA ASP A 27 1.44 5.71 15.14
C ASP A 27 0.29 5.57 14.14
N THR A 28 -0.70 6.46 14.22
CA THR A 28 -1.80 6.51 13.23
C THR A 28 -2.11 7.96 12.85
N MET A 29 -1.07 8.75 12.59
CA MET A 29 -1.22 10.15 12.19
C MET A 29 -0.17 10.52 11.13
N ALA A 30 -0.45 10.25 9.84
CA ALA A 30 0.14 11.01 8.73
C ALA A 30 -0.45 10.72 7.32
N GLN A 31 -1.27 9.69 7.11
CA GLN A 31 -1.68 9.33 5.73
C GLN A 31 -2.93 10.04 5.19
N SER A 32 -3.77 10.66 6.03
CA SER A 32 -5.13 11.09 5.62
C SER A 32 -5.26 12.52 5.07
N THR A 33 -4.16 13.19 4.70
CA THR A 33 -4.23 14.61 4.23
C THR A 33 -3.27 14.94 3.08
N MET A 34 -2.70 13.95 2.38
CA MET A 34 -1.89 14.26 1.21
C MET A 34 -2.79 14.66 0.02
N PRO A 35 -2.47 15.72 -0.73
CA PRO A 35 -3.24 16.07 -1.91
C PRO A 35 -3.06 14.99 -2.99
N ASN A 36 -4.08 14.82 -3.84
CA ASN A 36 -3.90 14.17 -5.13
C ASN A 36 -3.23 15.18 -6.09
N ALA A 37 -1.95 15.41 -5.84
CA ALA A 37 -1.07 16.25 -6.65
C ALA A 37 0.36 15.76 -6.41
N CYS A 38 1.16 15.70 -7.47
CA CYS A 38 2.57 15.40 -7.31
C CYS A 38 3.29 16.57 -6.64
N PRO A 39 4.20 16.32 -5.69
CA PRO A 39 5.18 17.30 -5.26
C PRO A 39 6.02 17.82 -6.44
N VAL A 40 6.80 18.88 -6.21
CA VAL A 40 7.70 19.45 -7.24
C VAL A 40 8.69 18.43 -7.79
N ASP A 41 9.10 17.47 -6.96
CA ASP A 41 10.01 16.40 -7.33
C ASP A 41 9.28 15.21 -8.00
N GLY A 42 7.98 15.31 -8.26
CA GLY A 42 7.19 14.25 -8.92
C GLY A 42 6.51 13.27 -7.96
N CYS A 43 5.57 12.51 -8.49
CA CYS A 43 4.86 11.48 -7.76
C CYS A 43 5.73 10.22 -7.62
N GLU A 44 5.83 9.70 -6.40
CA GLU A 44 6.56 8.47 -6.10
C GLU A 44 5.68 7.50 -5.33
N VAL A 45 5.83 6.22 -5.65
CA VAL A 45 5.16 5.10 -5.01
C VAL A 45 6.13 3.93 -4.90
N ARG A 46 6.13 3.25 -3.76
CA ARG A 46 6.99 2.11 -3.46
C ARG A 46 6.16 0.97 -2.89
N ILE A 47 6.45 -0.25 -3.31
CA ILE A 47 5.96 -1.46 -2.66
C ILE A 47 6.82 -1.71 -1.42
N VAL A 48 6.21 -1.69 -0.24
CA VAL A 48 6.92 -1.82 1.05
C VAL A 48 6.65 -3.13 1.77
N SER A 49 5.59 -3.84 1.40
CA SER A 49 5.30 -5.19 1.90
C SER A 49 4.50 -5.98 0.88
N ILE A 50 4.71 -7.29 0.86
CA ILE A 50 3.96 -8.25 0.05
C ILE A 50 3.44 -9.33 0.98
N ALA A 51 2.20 -9.76 0.77
CA ALA A 51 1.62 -10.91 1.45
C ALA A 51 0.75 -11.70 0.46
N LYS A 52 0.58 -13.01 0.71
CA LYS A 52 -0.37 -13.82 -0.05
C LYS A 52 -1.79 -13.57 0.44
N ASP A 53 -2.73 -13.40 -0.49
CA ASP A 53 -4.16 -13.28 -0.24
C ASP A 53 -4.93 -14.21 -1.19
N GLY A 54 -5.23 -15.41 -0.70
CA GLY A 54 -5.77 -16.49 -1.53
C GLY A 54 -4.80 -16.88 -2.64
N ASP A 55 -5.27 -16.75 -3.88
CA ASP A 55 -4.46 -16.96 -5.09
C ASP A 55 -3.76 -15.69 -5.57
N GLU A 56 -4.03 -14.54 -4.95
CA GLU A 56 -3.49 -13.22 -5.32
C GLU A 56 -2.46 -12.73 -4.28
N LEU A 57 -1.89 -11.56 -4.52
CA LEU A 57 -0.97 -10.87 -3.64
C LEU A 57 -1.62 -9.61 -3.08
N THR A 58 -1.46 -9.36 -1.78
CA THR A 58 -1.64 -8.04 -1.19
C THR A 58 -0.32 -7.28 -1.24
N LEU A 59 -0.33 -6.11 -1.87
CA LEU A 59 0.78 -5.15 -1.90
C LEU A 59 0.46 -3.98 -0.97
N MET A 60 1.41 -3.64 -0.12
CA MET A 60 1.37 -2.40 0.67
C MET A 60 2.23 -1.34 0.02
N PHE A 61 1.72 -0.13 -0.06
CA PHE A 61 2.40 1.00 -0.68
C PHE A 61 2.75 2.11 0.31
N GLU A 62 3.91 2.72 0.07
CA GLU A 62 4.20 4.10 0.49
C GLU A 62 4.18 5.00 -0.73
N ALA A 63 3.55 6.17 -0.63
CA ALA A 63 3.48 7.15 -1.70
C ALA A 63 3.52 8.57 -1.13
N ASN A 64 3.97 9.53 -1.94
CA ASN A 64 4.02 10.96 -1.58
C ASN A 64 2.78 11.75 -2.06
N PHE A 65 1.74 11.05 -2.51
CA PHE A 65 0.46 11.59 -2.93
C PHE A 65 -0.65 10.60 -2.58
N THR A 66 -1.90 11.09 -2.48
CA THR A 66 -3.07 10.21 -2.32
C THR A 66 -3.63 9.88 -3.70
N PRO A 67 -3.64 8.61 -4.15
CA PRO A 67 -4.12 8.26 -5.49
C PRO A 67 -5.64 8.41 -5.62
N ASP A 68 -6.10 8.66 -6.85
CA ASP A 68 -7.50 8.77 -7.27
C ASP A 68 -7.51 8.51 -8.78
N VAL A 69 -8.19 7.45 -9.24
CA VAL A 69 -8.18 7.07 -10.67
C VAL A 69 -8.77 8.15 -11.59
N SER A 70 -9.50 9.12 -11.07
CA SER A 70 -9.98 10.30 -11.82
C SER A 70 -8.92 11.41 -11.96
N LYS A 71 -7.78 11.24 -11.30
CA LYS A 71 -6.65 12.16 -11.24
C LYS A 71 -5.33 11.34 -11.27
N ASN A 72 -4.36 11.67 -10.41
CA ASN A 72 -3.12 10.89 -10.32
C ASN A 72 -3.37 9.58 -9.58
N HIS A 73 -2.89 8.47 -10.10
CA HIS A 73 -3.13 7.14 -9.53
C HIS A 73 -1.98 6.19 -9.83
N PHE A 74 -2.14 4.91 -9.47
CA PHE A 74 -1.11 3.91 -9.66
C PHE A 74 -1.40 3.00 -10.85
N HIS A 75 -0.34 2.63 -11.55
CA HIS A 75 -0.33 1.52 -12.49
C HIS A 75 0.54 0.42 -11.92
N SER A 76 -0.02 -0.78 -11.77
CA SER A 76 0.70 -2.00 -11.34
C SER A 76 0.80 -3.01 -12.49
N TRP A 77 1.95 -3.68 -12.63
CA TRP A 77 2.21 -4.65 -13.70
C TRP A 77 3.31 -5.66 -13.36
N TRP A 78 3.40 -6.71 -14.18
CA TRP A 78 4.48 -7.70 -14.12
C TRP A 78 5.72 -7.20 -14.88
N GLY A 79 6.77 -6.85 -14.13
CA GLY A 79 7.99 -6.23 -14.63
C GLY A 79 8.83 -7.09 -15.55
N ASP A 80 8.71 -8.42 -15.46
CA ASP A 80 9.40 -9.33 -16.38
C ASP A 80 8.77 -9.33 -17.77
N THR A 81 7.52 -8.87 -17.89
CA THR A 81 6.75 -8.88 -19.14
C THR A 81 6.75 -7.53 -19.84
N TYR A 82 6.68 -6.43 -19.09
CA TYR A 82 6.57 -5.08 -19.65
C TYR A 82 7.48 -4.09 -18.92
N SER A 83 8.04 -3.13 -19.66
CA SER A 83 8.74 -1.99 -19.07
C SER A 83 7.77 -0.89 -18.61
N VAL A 84 8.26 0.04 -17.81
CA VAL A 84 7.48 1.21 -17.34
C VAL A 84 6.93 2.06 -18.50
N GLU A 85 7.68 2.20 -19.59
CA GLU A 85 7.25 2.95 -20.78
C GLU A 85 6.05 2.30 -21.50
N GLN A 86 5.86 0.99 -21.32
CA GLN A 86 4.78 0.25 -21.96
C GLN A 86 3.47 0.32 -21.17
N VAL A 87 3.49 0.78 -19.92
CA VAL A 87 2.37 0.66 -19.00
C VAL A 87 1.56 1.94 -18.83
N GLY A 88 1.44 2.73 -19.90
CA GLY A 88 0.55 3.91 -19.95
C GLY A 88 -0.06 4.10 -21.33
N ARG A 89 -1.04 4.99 -21.47
CA ARG A 89 -1.64 5.35 -22.77
C ARG A 89 -0.69 6.14 -23.66
N ASN A 90 0.32 6.78 -23.06
CA ASN A 90 1.40 7.48 -23.75
C ASN A 90 2.51 6.57 -24.29
N ALA A 91 2.42 5.23 -24.13
CA ALA A 91 3.42 4.27 -24.61
C ALA A 91 3.87 4.54 -26.05
N GLN A 92 2.92 4.70 -26.97
CA GLN A 92 3.23 4.94 -28.38
C GLN A 92 3.58 6.40 -28.68
N SER A 93 2.86 7.36 -28.08
CA SER A 93 3.00 8.78 -28.42
C SER A 93 4.23 9.45 -27.81
N GLU A 94 4.70 8.98 -26.66
CA GLU A 94 5.81 9.57 -25.91
C GLU A 94 7.06 8.70 -25.96
N PHE A 95 6.90 7.37 -25.81
CA PHE A 95 8.02 6.44 -25.73
C PHE A 95 8.24 5.61 -26.99
N ASN A 96 7.35 5.72 -27.99
CA ASN A 96 7.40 4.97 -29.25
C ASN A 96 7.51 3.44 -29.05
N VAL A 97 6.81 2.91 -28.05
CA VAL A 97 6.71 1.46 -27.77
C VAL A 97 5.26 0.97 -27.84
N VAL A 98 5.10 -0.34 -28.07
CA VAL A 98 3.78 -0.99 -28.02
C VAL A 98 3.31 -1.07 -26.57
N GLN A 99 2.09 -0.61 -26.33
CA GLN A 99 1.47 -0.66 -25.01
C GLN A 99 1.36 -2.11 -24.50
N GLY A 100 1.80 -2.32 -23.27
CA GLY A 100 1.72 -3.58 -22.54
C GLY A 100 0.42 -3.72 -21.75
N ARG A 101 0.35 -4.76 -20.91
CA ARG A 101 -0.76 -4.96 -19.96
C ARG A 101 -0.37 -4.40 -18.59
N TRP A 102 -1.31 -3.69 -17.97
CA TRP A 102 -1.15 -3.05 -16.68
C TRP A 102 -2.53 -2.80 -16.07
N HIS A 103 -2.59 -2.59 -14.76
CA HIS A 103 -3.82 -2.32 -14.05
C HIS A 103 -3.75 -0.96 -13.36
N ARG A 104 -4.68 -0.06 -13.69
CA ARG A 104 -4.89 1.20 -12.93
C ARG A 104 -5.63 0.91 -11.63
N HIS A 105 -5.22 1.57 -10.56
CA HIS A 105 -5.99 1.60 -9.31
C HIS A 105 -5.59 2.79 -8.45
N ASP A 106 -6.43 3.08 -7.48
CA ASP A 106 -6.20 4.02 -6.38
C ASP A 106 -6.33 3.34 -5.00
N ASP A 107 -6.38 2.00 -4.97
CA ASP A 107 -6.34 1.19 -3.76
C ASP A 107 -5.04 1.50 -2.97
N PHE A 108 -5.17 2.17 -1.81
CA PHE A 108 -4.05 2.64 -0.98
C PHE A 108 -4.46 2.73 0.50
N PRO A 109 -3.59 2.35 1.46
CA PRO A 109 -2.21 1.86 1.27
C PRO A 109 -2.12 0.39 0.86
N SER A 110 -3.24 -0.34 0.80
CA SER A 110 -3.27 -1.77 0.49
C SER A 110 -4.00 -2.02 -0.82
N TYR A 111 -3.44 -2.90 -1.65
CA TYR A 111 -3.99 -3.32 -2.93
C TYR A 111 -3.86 -4.83 -3.08
N VAL A 112 -4.97 -5.49 -3.41
CA VAL A 112 -4.95 -6.90 -3.80
C VAL A 112 -4.84 -6.98 -5.32
N THR A 113 -3.84 -7.72 -5.82
CA THR A 113 -3.59 -7.88 -7.24
C THR A 113 -4.82 -8.40 -7.96
N LYS A 114 -5.09 -7.82 -9.13
CA LYS A 114 -6.25 -8.15 -9.97
C LYS A 114 -5.99 -7.71 -11.40
N GLU A 115 -6.85 -8.19 -12.31
CA GLU A 115 -6.77 -7.89 -13.75
C GLU A 115 -5.37 -8.17 -14.32
N ALA A 116 -4.76 -7.22 -15.03
CA ALA A 116 -3.43 -7.40 -15.63
C ALA A 116 -2.29 -7.60 -14.62
N ALA A 117 -2.48 -7.18 -13.36
CA ALA A 117 -1.51 -7.41 -12.28
C ALA A 117 -1.82 -8.70 -11.49
N SER A 118 -2.90 -9.41 -11.80
CA SER A 118 -3.26 -10.69 -11.18
C SER A 118 -2.13 -11.71 -11.32
N THR A 119 -1.95 -12.57 -10.32
CA THR A 119 -1.06 -13.74 -10.39
C THR A 119 -1.44 -14.70 -11.51
N ALA A 120 -2.73 -14.79 -11.87
CA ALA A 120 -3.19 -15.58 -13.01
C ALA A 120 -2.79 -14.97 -14.36
N ALA A 121 -2.53 -13.67 -14.41
CA ALA A 121 -2.13 -12.95 -15.62
C ALA A 121 -0.61 -12.86 -15.83
N ARG A 122 0.18 -13.34 -14.86
CA ARG A 122 1.64 -13.10 -14.74
C ARG A 122 2.51 -13.73 -15.81
N ASP A 123 2.00 -14.74 -16.51
CA ASP A 123 2.73 -15.47 -17.56
C ASP A 123 4.14 -15.93 -17.12
N GLY A 124 4.21 -16.47 -15.90
CA GLY A 124 5.48 -16.90 -15.29
C GLY A 124 6.29 -15.80 -14.60
N GLY A 125 5.92 -14.52 -14.73
CA GLY A 125 6.57 -13.40 -14.07
C GLY A 125 6.60 -13.52 -12.54
N THR A 126 7.64 -12.95 -11.95
CA THR A 126 7.95 -12.94 -10.52
C THR A 126 8.28 -11.54 -10.01
N THR A 127 8.36 -10.55 -10.88
CA THR A 127 8.64 -9.17 -10.53
C THR A 127 7.35 -8.35 -10.60
N MET A 128 6.91 -7.79 -9.48
CA MET A 128 5.77 -6.87 -9.43
C MET A 128 6.28 -5.44 -9.39
N CYS A 129 5.74 -4.59 -10.26
CA CYS A 129 6.14 -3.18 -10.37
C CYS A 129 4.95 -2.24 -10.19
N VAL A 130 5.24 -1.02 -9.74
CA VAL A 130 4.28 0.07 -9.58
C VAL A 130 4.90 1.41 -10.00
N THR A 131 4.08 2.28 -10.60
CA THR A 131 4.43 3.67 -10.96
C THR A 131 3.21 4.57 -10.84
N ALA A 132 3.42 5.89 -10.89
CA ALA A 132 2.36 6.88 -10.88
C ALA A 132 1.94 7.27 -12.31
N ALA A 133 0.64 7.46 -12.51
CA ALA A 133 0.04 7.88 -13.76
C ALA A 133 -0.91 9.07 -13.55
N ASP A 134 -1.18 9.82 -14.62
CA ASP A 134 -2.12 10.95 -14.61
C ASP A 134 -3.58 10.52 -14.86
N ARG A 135 -4.50 11.49 -14.87
CA ARG A 135 -5.94 11.25 -15.13
C ARG A 135 -6.24 10.60 -16.49
N ASP A 136 -5.34 10.79 -17.45
CA ASP A 136 -5.46 10.31 -18.82
C ASP A 136 -4.80 8.92 -18.97
N HIS A 137 -4.32 8.35 -17.85
CA HIS A 137 -3.59 7.09 -17.73
C HIS A 137 -2.25 7.09 -18.47
N ASN A 138 -1.60 8.26 -18.55
CA ASN A 138 -0.24 8.38 -19.02
C ASN A 138 0.72 8.20 -17.84
N ILE A 139 1.85 7.55 -18.09
CA ILE A 139 2.94 7.52 -17.10
C ILE A 139 3.47 8.94 -16.91
N LEU A 140 3.53 9.39 -15.66
CA LEU A 140 3.98 10.74 -15.30
C LEU A 140 5.49 10.91 -15.46
N ASP A 141 6.26 9.88 -15.06
CA ASP A 141 7.71 9.86 -15.13
C ASP A 141 8.20 8.40 -15.22
N ALA A 142 8.70 8.02 -16.39
CA ALA A 142 9.21 6.66 -16.64
C ALA A 142 10.47 6.32 -15.82
N THR A 143 11.09 7.28 -15.14
CA THR A 143 12.21 7.03 -14.22
C THR A 143 11.77 6.77 -12.78
N LYS A 144 10.50 7.01 -12.45
CA LYS A 144 9.92 6.86 -11.11
C LYS A 144 8.99 5.65 -11.05
N TYR A 145 9.59 4.49 -10.83
CA TYR A 145 8.87 3.25 -10.58
C TYR A 145 9.61 2.41 -9.55
N HIS A 146 8.89 1.46 -8.95
CA HIS A 146 9.46 0.52 -8.01
C HIS A 146 9.05 -0.89 -8.38
N CYS A 147 10.02 -1.80 -8.44
CA CYS A 147 9.81 -3.21 -8.70
C CYS A 147 10.37 -4.03 -7.55
N VAL A 148 9.70 -5.14 -7.25
CA VAL A 148 10.10 -6.10 -6.22
C VAL A 148 9.93 -7.51 -6.76
N ASP A 149 10.88 -8.38 -6.43
CA ASP A 149 10.71 -9.82 -6.63
C ASP A 149 9.70 -10.35 -5.60
N VAL A 150 8.69 -11.06 -6.09
CA VAL A 150 7.59 -11.66 -5.31
C VAL A 150 7.62 -13.18 -5.34
N GLN A 151 8.67 -13.82 -5.87
CA GLN A 151 8.77 -15.27 -6.05
C GLN A 151 8.47 -16.08 -4.78
N GLU A 152 8.81 -15.58 -3.60
CA GLU A 152 8.55 -16.26 -2.32
C GLU A 152 7.06 -16.28 -1.91
N HIS A 153 6.22 -15.48 -2.58
CA HIS A 153 4.80 -15.30 -2.26
C HIS A 153 3.84 -15.94 -3.28
N LEU A 154 4.36 -16.49 -4.38
CA LEU A 154 3.57 -17.11 -5.45
C LEU A 154 3.13 -18.54 -5.07
#